data_AF-A0A4Q3H184-F1
#
_entry.id   AF-A0A4Q3H184-F1
#
_cell.length_a   1.000
_cell.length_b   1.000
_cell.length_c   1.000
_cell.angle_alpha   90.00
_cell.angle_beta   90.00
_cell.angle_gamma   90.00
#
_symmetry.space_group_name_H-M   'P 1'
#
loop_
_entity.id
_entity.type
_entity.pdbx_description
1 polymer ?
#
loop_
_entity_poly.entity_id
_entity_poly.type
_entity_poly.pdbx_seq_one_letter_code
_entity_poly.pdbx_strand_id
1 'polypeptide(L)'
;LVYYVFDLLNEGGVDLRSLPLATRKARLASLIGDGSEFVKYSDHIIGDGDQVSASACSMKLEGVISKRADAKYSSGRNAMWIKSKCIGEDEFVIGGYRQSDKQGRAFSSLLVGEYDKGKLIYRGRVGTGFNDETFRTLLPQLKKLARKTSPFAATPADARRNVVWVDPEIVAQIAYLETTPDGHLRHPSYLGLREDKQAKDVSVGSSSVSAAPKTMASKAKAKTTSKRLPKAAKAPTMTASKSGPTKVFGQRLTSPEKVLWPESGLTKLDLANYLDTFADHLLPFVKNRPLSVVRCPEGYQGECFFQKHHNPSTPDAIETVKIKEKKGGAEDYLIIRNKAGLVGAAQIGGMELHVWGSREDMIEKPERVVFDLDPDEGLDFSHVKKAAVELQGVLDSVGLKSFPLLTGGKGIHVIAPIARTREWEDVKAFCRGLAQ
;
A
#
# COMPACT_ATOMS: atom_id res chain seq x y z
N LEU A 1 -3.32 3.61 30.22
CA LEU A 1 -2.44 3.45 29.04
C LEU A 1 -1.17 2.76 29.52
N VAL A 2 -0.68 1.72 28.84
CA VAL A 2 0.56 1.02 29.20
C VAL A 2 1.55 1.19 28.06
N TYR A 3 2.74 1.70 28.35
CA TYR A 3 3.81 1.96 27.41
C TYR A 3 4.74 0.75 27.32
N TYR A 4 4.84 0.13 26.15
CA TYR A 4 5.72 -1.02 25.92
C TYR A 4 7.04 -0.57 25.32
N VAL A 5 8.15 -0.87 26.00
CA VAL A 5 9.50 -0.55 25.56
C VAL A 5 10.24 -1.81 25.15
N PHE A 6 10.98 -1.76 24.05
CA PHE A 6 11.52 -2.95 23.38
C PHE A 6 13.02 -2.89 23.07
N ASP A 7 13.67 -1.74 23.29
CA ASP A 7 15.10 -1.50 23.07
C ASP A 7 15.58 -0.32 23.94
N LEU A 8 16.86 -0.26 24.29
CA LEU A 8 17.48 0.78 25.12
C LEU A 8 18.66 1.39 24.36
N LEU A 9 18.44 2.56 23.77
CA LEU A 9 19.45 3.22 22.92
C LEU A 9 20.41 4.12 23.72
N ASN A 10 19.98 4.62 24.87
CA ASN A 10 20.78 5.44 25.77
C ASN A 10 20.45 5.10 27.22
N GLU A 11 21.47 5.06 28.07
CA GLU A 11 21.33 4.81 29.51
C GLU A 11 22.20 5.81 30.26
N GLY A 12 21.59 6.74 31.00
CA GLY A 12 22.31 7.73 31.80
C GLY A 12 23.28 8.61 31.01
N GLY A 13 22.97 8.93 29.74
CA GLY A 13 23.84 9.70 28.86
C GLY A 13 24.83 8.86 28.05
N VAL A 14 24.96 7.56 28.34
CA VAL A 14 25.81 6.64 27.56
C VAL A 14 25.04 6.13 26.33
N ASP A 15 25.58 6.35 25.15
CA ASP A 15 25.04 5.81 23.90
C ASP A 15 25.31 4.31 23.79
N LEU A 16 24.24 3.51 23.78
CA LEU A 16 24.30 2.05 23.72
C LEU A 16 24.12 1.50 22.29
N ARG A 17 23.90 2.35 21.28
CA ARG A 17 23.57 1.92 19.91
C ARG A 17 24.62 1.01 19.28
N SER A 18 25.88 1.12 19.71
CA SER A 18 27.00 0.30 19.24
C SER A 18 27.04 -1.12 19.83
N LEU A 19 26.28 -1.39 20.90
CA LEU A 19 26.17 -2.71 21.52
C LEU A 19 25.17 -3.60 20.78
N PRO A 20 25.25 -4.94 20.88
CA PRO A 20 24.24 -5.86 20.35
C PRO A 20 22.84 -5.64 20.97
N LEU A 21 21.78 -5.92 20.20
CA LEU A 21 20.39 -5.81 20.66
C LEU A 21 20.13 -6.63 21.93
N ALA A 22 20.67 -7.85 22.01
CA ALA A 22 20.51 -8.71 23.18
C ALA A 22 21.03 -8.03 24.46
N THR A 23 22.20 -7.38 24.38
CA THR A 23 22.78 -6.63 25.50
C THR A 23 21.92 -5.43 25.90
N ARG A 24 21.42 -4.67 24.92
CA ARG A 24 20.54 -3.51 25.17
C ARG A 24 19.22 -3.93 25.82
N LYS A 25 18.60 -5.02 25.34
CA LYS A 25 17.36 -5.58 25.89
C LYS A 25 17.55 -6.14 27.31
N ALA A 26 18.67 -6.79 27.61
CA ALA A 26 18.98 -7.26 28.96
C ALA A 26 19.10 -6.11 29.96
N ARG A 27 19.78 -5.02 29.58
CA ARG A 27 19.86 -3.79 30.40
C ARG A 27 18.48 -3.13 30.57
N LEU A 28 17.70 -3.04 29.49
CA LEU A 28 16.34 -2.51 29.53
C LEU A 28 15.45 -3.28 30.53
N ALA A 29 15.49 -4.61 30.47
CA ALA A 29 14.72 -5.46 31.38
C ALA A 29 15.12 -5.23 32.84
N SER A 30 16.43 -5.14 33.12
CA SER A 30 16.95 -4.83 34.46
C SER A 30 16.53 -3.45 34.95
N LEU A 31 16.43 -2.46 34.06
CA LEU A 31 16.05 -1.09 34.42
C LEU A 31 14.56 -0.97 34.75
N ILE A 32 13.70 -1.69 34.03
CA ILE A 32 12.25 -1.66 34.24
C ILE A 32 11.85 -2.48 35.47
N GLY A 33 12.48 -3.65 35.64
CA GLY A 33 12.10 -4.63 36.67
C GLY A 33 10.63 -5.05 36.58
N ASP A 34 10.11 -5.61 37.67
CA ASP A 34 8.75 -6.17 37.71
C ASP A 34 7.69 -5.20 38.29
N GLY A 35 8.10 -4.01 38.72
CA GLY A 35 7.28 -3.14 39.60
C GLY A 35 6.46 -2.05 38.90
N SER A 36 6.61 -1.85 37.59
CA SER A 36 5.95 -0.75 36.89
C SER A 36 4.57 -1.14 36.33
N GLU A 37 3.53 -0.37 36.70
CA GLU A 37 2.18 -0.48 36.15
C GLU A 37 2.03 0.19 34.77
N PHE A 38 2.83 1.23 34.50
CA PHE A 38 2.66 2.08 33.32
C PHE A 38 3.64 1.78 32.19
N VAL A 39 4.84 1.29 32.50
CA VAL A 39 5.87 0.91 31.54
C VAL A 39 6.13 -0.59 31.64
N LYS A 40 6.02 -1.30 30.51
CA LYS A 40 6.27 -2.75 30.42
C LYS A 40 7.38 -3.05 29.42
N TYR A 41 8.23 -4.00 29.76
CA TYR A 41 9.19 -4.56 28.82
C TYR A 41 8.46 -5.42 27.77
N SER A 42 8.72 -5.16 26.50
CA SER A 42 8.25 -5.99 25.38
C SER A 42 9.22 -7.16 25.18
N ASP A 43 8.79 -8.32 25.64
CA ASP A 43 9.59 -9.53 25.56
C ASP A 43 9.70 -10.10 24.14
N HIS A 44 10.46 -11.18 23.98
CA HIS A 44 10.82 -11.77 22.72
C HIS A 44 11.07 -13.27 22.86
N ILE A 45 10.99 -13.98 21.74
CA ILE A 45 11.32 -15.39 21.63
C ILE A 45 12.63 -15.50 20.86
N ILE A 46 13.56 -16.30 21.36
CA ILE A 46 14.83 -16.59 20.69
C ILE A 46 14.67 -17.90 19.92
N GLY A 47 14.84 -17.86 18.59
CA GLY A 47 14.66 -19.02 17.72
C GLY A 47 13.21 -19.23 17.26
N ASP A 48 12.98 -20.36 16.58
CA ASP A 48 11.65 -20.85 16.15
C ASP A 48 10.78 -19.85 15.36
N GLY A 49 11.41 -18.98 14.56
CA GLY A 49 10.73 -17.90 13.83
C GLY A 49 9.53 -18.35 13.01
N ASP A 50 9.63 -19.50 12.32
CA ASP A 50 8.53 -20.06 11.52
C ASP A 50 7.32 -20.44 12.38
N GLN A 51 7.55 -21.06 13.55
CA GLN A 51 6.49 -21.45 14.46
C GLN A 51 5.84 -20.22 15.11
N VAL A 52 6.65 -19.23 15.51
CA VAL A 52 6.16 -17.97 16.07
C VAL A 52 5.33 -17.21 15.04
N SER A 53 5.77 -17.17 13.78
CA SER A 53 5.02 -16.56 12.67
C SER A 53 3.71 -17.30 12.43
N ALA A 54 3.73 -18.63 12.30
CA ALA A 54 2.52 -19.44 12.12
C ALA A 54 1.53 -19.26 13.27
N SER A 55 2.02 -19.23 14.52
CA SER A 55 1.20 -18.97 15.70
C SER A 55 0.60 -17.57 15.66
N ALA A 56 1.39 -16.54 15.35
CA ALA A 56 0.89 -15.16 15.23
C ALA A 56 -0.23 -15.07 14.19
N CYS A 57 -0.07 -15.73 13.04
CA CYS A 57 -1.09 -15.76 12.01
C CYS A 57 -2.34 -16.55 12.41
N SER A 58 -2.19 -17.69 13.09
CA SER A 58 -3.32 -18.45 13.63
C SER A 58 -4.13 -17.66 14.67
N MET A 59 -3.45 -16.78 15.40
CA MET A 59 -4.05 -15.88 16.38
C MET A 59 -4.64 -14.61 15.75
N LYS A 60 -4.61 -14.48 14.41
CA LYS A 60 -5.05 -13.30 13.66
C LYS A 60 -4.32 -12.02 14.07
N LEU A 61 -3.06 -12.14 14.49
CA LEU A 61 -2.18 -11.00 14.67
C LEU A 61 -1.65 -10.55 13.30
N GLU A 62 -1.24 -9.29 13.17
CA GLU A 62 -0.74 -8.71 11.91
C GLU A 62 0.49 -9.45 11.37
N GLY A 63 1.29 -10.05 12.26
CA GLY A 63 2.53 -10.75 11.94
C GLY A 63 3.62 -10.51 12.97
N VAL A 64 4.82 -11.03 12.70
CA VAL A 64 5.94 -11.03 13.64
C VAL A 64 7.01 -10.02 13.25
N ILE A 65 7.70 -9.50 14.27
CA ILE A 65 8.85 -8.62 14.13
C ILE A 65 10.08 -9.44 14.51
N SER A 66 10.91 -9.76 13.52
CA SER A 66 12.18 -10.46 13.72
C SER A 66 13.30 -9.46 13.81
N LYS A 67 14.07 -9.50 14.90
CA LYS A 67 15.25 -8.64 15.09
C LYS A 67 16.49 -9.49 15.29
N ARG A 68 17.60 -9.13 14.64
CA ARG A 68 18.90 -9.79 14.86
C ARG A 68 19.43 -9.45 16.24
N ALA A 69 19.61 -10.47 17.08
CA ALA A 69 20.04 -10.34 18.47
C ALA A 69 21.47 -9.77 18.60
N ASP A 70 22.34 -10.08 17.64
CA ASP A 70 23.74 -9.65 17.57
C ASP A 70 23.91 -8.27 16.92
N ALA A 71 22.84 -7.66 16.41
CA ALA A 71 22.93 -6.43 15.63
C ALA A 71 23.05 -5.17 16.51
N LYS A 72 23.91 -4.27 16.04
CA LYS A 72 23.95 -2.87 16.51
C LYS A 72 22.69 -2.14 16.06
N TYR A 73 22.31 -1.09 16.78
CA TYR A 73 21.21 -0.23 16.34
C TYR A 73 21.66 0.63 15.15
N SER A 74 20.85 0.65 14.10
CA SER A 74 21.02 1.53 12.95
C SER A 74 19.65 2.11 12.59
N SER A 75 19.60 3.43 12.43
CA SER A 75 18.40 4.14 11.97
C SER A 75 18.18 3.91 10.46
N GLY A 76 16.93 3.76 10.05
CA GLY A 76 16.54 3.57 8.64
C GLY A 76 16.26 2.11 8.28
N ARG A 77 15.99 1.85 6.99
CA ARG A 77 15.63 0.52 6.49
C ARG A 77 16.87 -0.38 6.45
N ASN A 78 16.83 -1.50 7.17
CA ASN A 78 17.89 -2.49 7.18
C ASN A 78 17.31 -3.91 7.35
N ALA A 79 18.12 -4.93 7.10
CA ALA A 79 17.72 -6.33 7.24
C ALA A 79 17.83 -6.87 8.69
N MET A 80 18.25 -6.05 9.65
CA MET A 80 18.38 -6.45 11.06
C MET A 80 17.04 -6.45 11.79
N TRP A 81 16.02 -5.83 11.18
CA TRP A 81 14.65 -5.78 11.66
C TRP A 81 13.71 -6.03 10.48
N ILE A 82 13.04 -7.19 10.47
CA ILE A 82 12.11 -7.58 9.41
C ILE A 82 10.72 -7.78 10.00
N LYS A 83 9.69 -7.20 9.37
CA LYS A 83 8.28 -7.53 9.64
C LYS A 83 7.87 -8.62 8.66
N SER A 84 7.48 -9.78 9.18
CA SER A 84 6.79 -10.81 8.42
C SER A 84 5.30 -10.65 8.69
N LYS A 85 4.52 -10.23 7.69
CA LYS A 85 3.07 -10.08 7.80
C LYS A 85 2.39 -11.43 7.62
N CYS A 86 1.25 -11.60 8.27
CA CYS A 86 0.36 -12.72 8.00
C CYS A 86 -0.40 -12.43 6.71
N ILE A 87 0.03 -13.06 5.62
CA ILE A 87 -0.63 -13.00 4.31
C ILE A 87 -1.53 -14.23 4.23
N GLY A 88 -2.82 -14.01 3.94
CA GLY A 88 -3.73 -15.09 3.63
C GLY A 88 -3.43 -15.63 2.24
N GLU A 89 -3.37 -16.94 2.10
CA GLU A 89 -3.31 -17.60 0.80
C GLU A 89 -4.46 -18.58 0.75
N ASP A 90 -5.33 -18.42 -0.24
CA ASP A 90 -6.43 -19.35 -0.46
C ASP A 90 -6.67 -19.49 -1.96
N GLU A 91 -7.53 -20.43 -2.29
CA GLU A 91 -7.85 -20.81 -3.66
C GLU A 91 -9.17 -20.19 -4.06
N PHE A 92 -9.24 -19.70 -5.30
CA PHE A 92 -10.46 -19.12 -5.83
C PHE A 92 -10.68 -19.57 -7.27
N VAL A 93 -11.94 -19.74 -7.63
CA VAL A 93 -12.37 -20.07 -8.98
C VAL A 93 -12.42 -18.81 -9.82
N ILE A 94 -11.84 -18.85 -11.01
CA ILE A 94 -11.91 -17.75 -11.98
C ILE A 94 -13.27 -17.80 -12.68
N GLY A 95 -14.05 -16.74 -12.55
CA GLY A 95 -15.35 -16.59 -13.23
C GLY A 95 -15.36 -15.56 -14.36
N GLY A 96 -14.26 -14.83 -14.55
CA GLY A 96 -14.10 -13.92 -15.69
C GLY A 96 -12.77 -13.18 -15.67
N TYR A 97 -12.52 -12.40 -16.71
CA TYR A 97 -11.38 -11.50 -16.77
C TYR A 97 -11.77 -10.19 -17.44
N ARG A 98 -11.14 -9.09 -17.00
CA ARG A 98 -11.28 -7.78 -17.65
C ARG A 98 -10.25 -7.63 -18.75
N GLN A 99 -10.71 -7.19 -19.91
CA GLN A 99 -9.80 -6.85 -21.01
C GLN A 99 -8.86 -5.72 -20.59
N SER A 100 -7.65 -5.73 -21.13
CA SER A 100 -6.67 -4.66 -20.98
C SER A 100 -6.72 -3.75 -22.20
N ASP A 101 -6.60 -2.46 -21.98
CA ASP A 101 -6.38 -1.44 -23.01
C ASP A 101 -4.88 -1.13 -23.23
N LYS A 102 -4.00 -1.69 -22.38
CA LYS A 102 -2.54 -1.54 -22.50
C LYS A 102 -1.94 -2.54 -23.47
N GLN A 103 -1.12 -2.05 -24.40
CA GLN A 103 -0.36 -2.86 -25.35
C GLN A 103 0.58 -3.83 -24.60
N GLY A 104 0.62 -5.10 -25.03
CA GLY A 104 1.44 -6.15 -24.40
C GLY A 104 0.82 -6.83 -23.17
N ARG A 105 -0.26 -6.30 -22.60
CA ARG A 105 -0.95 -6.92 -21.46
C ARG A 105 -2.21 -7.64 -21.92
N ALA A 106 -2.27 -8.97 -21.72
CA ALA A 106 -3.37 -9.81 -22.20
C ALA A 106 -4.73 -9.52 -21.51
N PHE A 107 -4.71 -9.22 -20.21
CA PHE A 107 -5.90 -8.83 -19.44
C PHE A 107 -5.52 -7.94 -18.25
N SER A 108 -6.44 -7.11 -17.78
CA SER A 108 -6.19 -6.16 -16.69
C SER A 108 -6.38 -6.78 -15.32
N SER A 109 -7.37 -7.67 -15.15
CA SER A 109 -7.62 -8.36 -13.88
C SER A 109 -8.45 -9.63 -14.08
N LEU A 110 -8.33 -10.59 -13.15
CA LEU A 110 -9.25 -11.71 -13.02
C LEU A 110 -10.37 -11.36 -12.05
N LEU A 111 -11.56 -11.92 -12.29
CA LEU A 111 -12.67 -11.93 -11.34
C LEU A 111 -12.73 -13.31 -10.72
N VAL A 112 -12.65 -13.37 -9.40
CA VAL A 112 -12.54 -14.62 -8.66
C VAL A 112 -13.68 -14.79 -7.67
N GLY A 113 -13.99 -16.03 -7.32
CA GLY A 113 -15.01 -16.38 -6.34
C GLY A 113 -14.80 -17.75 -5.73
N GLU A 114 -15.67 -18.11 -4.79
CA GLU A 114 -15.72 -19.44 -4.18
C GLU A 114 -17.16 -19.93 -4.15
N TYR A 115 -17.36 -21.25 -4.14
CA TYR A 115 -18.70 -21.81 -4.07
C TYR A 115 -19.26 -21.76 -2.65
N ASP A 116 -20.46 -21.21 -2.52
CA ASP A 116 -21.31 -21.31 -1.33
C ASP A 116 -22.65 -21.92 -1.73
N LYS A 117 -23.02 -23.05 -1.12
CA LYS A 117 -24.29 -23.77 -1.39
C LYS A 117 -24.58 -23.94 -2.89
N GLY A 118 -23.56 -24.35 -3.66
CA GLY A 118 -23.66 -24.59 -5.11
C GLY A 118 -23.71 -23.32 -5.98
N LYS A 119 -23.57 -22.14 -5.39
CA LYS A 119 -23.53 -20.85 -6.09
C LYS A 119 -22.13 -20.25 -6.00
N LEU A 120 -21.59 -19.77 -7.12
CA LEU A 120 -20.30 -19.09 -7.12
C LEU A 120 -20.46 -17.66 -6.59
N ILE A 121 -19.88 -17.37 -5.43
CA ILE A 121 -19.93 -16.06 -4.77
C ILE A 121 -18.70 -15.27 -5.19
N TYR A 122 -18.91 -14.07 -5.71
CA TYR A 122 -17.83 -13.19 -6.13
C TYR A 122 -17.01 -12.71 -4.91
N ARG A 123 -15.69 -12.87 -4.99
CA ARG A 123 -14.73 -12.55 -3.92
C ARG A 123 -13.79 -11.40 -4.27
N GLY A 124 -13.71 -10.99 -5.53
CA GLY A 124 -12.99 -9.75 -5.87
C GLY A 124 -12.31 -9.77 -7.23
N ARG A 125 -11.55 -8.70 -7.47
CA ARG A 125 -10.70 -8.54 -8.65
C ARG A 125 -9.24 -8.73 -8.27
N VAL A 126 -8.54 -9.54 -9.05
CA VAL A 126 -7.09 -9.76 -8.90
C VAL A 126 -6.37 -9.06 -10.05
N GLY A 127 -5.65 -7.98 -9.75
CA GLY A 127 -5.01 -7.12 -10.76
C GLY A 127 -3.48 -7.22 -10.84
N THR A 128 -2.86 -7.99 -9.96
CA THR A 128 -1.40 -8.11 -9.79
C THR A 128 -0.98 -9.57 -9.68
N GLY A 129 0.33 -9.85 -9.78
CA GLY A 129 0.88 -11.20 -9.73
C GLY A 129 1.01 -11.92 -11.07
N PHE A 130 0.75 -11.23 -12.19
CA PHE A 130 0.88 -11.79 -13.53
C PHE A 130 2.22 -11.40 -14.16
N ASN A 131 2.88 -12.36 -14.82
CA ASN A 131 4.02 -12.14 -15.70
C ASN A 131 3.68 -12.54 -17.14
N ASP A 132 4.60 -12.32 -18.09
CA ASP A 132 4.39 -12.61 -19.51
C ASP A 132 4.05 -14.07 -19.78
N GLU A 133 4.67 -15.00 -19.05
CA GLU A 133 4.40 -16.43 -19.15
C GLU A 133 2.96 -16.74 -18.74
N THR A 134 2.50 -16.19 -17.61
CA THR A 134 1.13 -16.32 -17.13
C THR A 134 0.14 -15.81 -18.17
N PHE A 135 0.42 -14.68 -18.82
CA PHE A 135 -0.46 -14.17 -19.87
C PHE A 135 -0.52 -15.10 -21.09
N ARG A 136 0.60 -15.69 -21.50
CA ARG A 136 0.66 -16.63 -22.63
C ARG A 136 -0.08 -17.94 -22.33
N THR A 137 -0.01 -18.44 -21.10
CA THR A 137 -0.60 -19.74 -20.73
C THR A 137 -2.07 -19.63 -20.34
N LEU A 138 -2.45 -18.60 -19.56
CA LEU A 138 -3.79 -18.49 -18.99
C LEU A 138 -4.82 -17.92 -19.97
N LEU A 139 -4.47 -16.90 -20.78
CA LEU A 139 -5.45 -16.27 -21.68
C LEU A 139 -6.07 -17.27 -22.70
N PRO A 140 -5.33 -18.18 -23.34
CA PRO A 140 -5.92 -19.17 -24.24
C PRO A 140 -6.92 -20.09 -23.54
N GLN A 141 -6.65 -20.49 -22.30
CA GLN A 141 -7.57 -21.32 -21.51
C GLN A 141 -8.85 -20.56 -21.19
N LEU A 142 -8.73 -19.31 -20.71
CA LEU A 142 -9.87 -18.44 -20.42
C LEU A 142 -10.73 -18.18 -21.67
N LYS A 143 -10.12 -17.99 -22.84
CA LYS A 143 -10.85 -17.80 -24.10
C LYS A 143 -11.68 -19.03 -24.50
N LYS A 144 -11.17 -20.24 -24.25
CA LYS A 144 -11.90 -21.49 -24.54
C LYS A 144 -13.15 -21.65 -23.67
N LEU A 145 -13.11 -21.12 -22.47
CA LEU A 145 -14.20 -21.15 -21.49
C LEU A 145 -15.14 -19.94 -21.59
N ALA A 146 -15.01 -19.10 -22.63
CA ALA A 146 -15.78 -17.86 -22.73
C ALA A 146 -17.30 -18.13 -22.79
N ARG A 147 -18.06 -17.42 -21.95
CA ARG A 147 -19.52 -17.51 -21.85
C ARG A 147 -20.20 -16.15 -21.93
N LYS A 148 -21.50 -16.14 -22.20
CA LYS A 148 -22.29 -14.89 -22.39
C LYS A 148 -22.68 -14.21 -21.07
N THR A 149 -22.93 -14.98 -20.01
CA THR A 149 -23.49 -14.49 -18.75
C THR A 149 -22.51 -14.71 -17.59
N SER A 150 -22.61 -13.88 -16.55
CA SER A 150 -21.80 -14.04 -15.34
C SER A 150 -22.06 -15.40 -14.68
N PRO A 151 -21.02 -16.16 -14.29
CA PRO A 151 -21.18 -17.38 -13.51
C PRO A 151 -21.43 -17.10 -12.01
N PHE A 152 -21.20 -15.85 -11.57
CA PHE A 152 -21.39 -15.45 -10.18
C PHE A 152 -22.87 -15.24 -9.86
N ALA A 153 -23.29 -15.64 -8.66
CA ALA A 153 -24.65 -15.42 -8.17
C ALA A 153 -25.04 -13.94 -8.11
N ALA A 154 -24.07 -13.09 -7.75
CA ALA A 154 -24.16 -11.65 -7.83
C ALA A 154 -22.79 -11.08 -8.15
N THR A 155 -22.75 -10.05 -9.01
CA THR A 155 -21.52 -9.31 -9.31
C THR A 155 -21.79 -7.81 -9.17
N PRO A 156 -20.95 -7.06 -8.43
CA PRO A 156 -21.04 -5.61 -8.35
C PRO A 156 -21.04 -4.94 -9.73
N ALA A 157 -21.78 -3.85 -9.90
CA ALA A 157 -21.96 -3.20 -11.20
C ALA A 157 -20.63 -2.68 -11.80
N ASP A 158 -19.73 -2.17 -10.95
CA ASP A 158 -18.40 -1.70 -11.34
C ASP A 158 -17.50 -2.85 -11.85
N ALA A 159 -17.69 -4.05 -11.30
CA ALA A 159 -16.94 -5.24 -11.68
C ALA A 159 -17.36 -5.79 -13.06
N ARG A 160 -18.54 -5.43 -13.60
CA ARG A 160 -19.05 -5.95 -14.89
C ARG A 160 -18.48 -5.28 -16.14
N ARG A 161 -17.78 -4.15 -16.01
CA ARG A 161 -17.29 -3.38 -17.17
C ARG A 161 -16.13 -4.08 -17.89
N ASN A 162 -16.24 -4.24 -19.21
CA ASN A 162 -15.23 -4.86 -20.08
C ASN A 162 -14.82 -6.27 -19.63
N VAL A 163 -15.76 -7.02 -19.07
CA VAL A 163 -15.52 -8.39 -18.62
C VAL A 163 -15.85 -9.36 -19.74
N VAL A 164 -14.96 -10.32 -19.95
CA VAL A 164 -15.27 -11.58 -20.61
C VAL A 164 -15.53 -12.60 -19.51
N TRP A 165 -16.76 -13.10 -19.45
CA TRP A 165 -17.14 -14.14 -18.49
C TRP A 165 -16.59 -15.47 -18.95
N VAL A 166 -16.19 -16.31 -18.00
CA VAL A 166 -15.72 -17.67 -18.31
C VAL A 166 -16.49 -18.70 -17.51
N ASP A 167 -16.59 -19.91 -18.03
CA ASP A 167 -17.06 -21.05 -17.25
C ASP A 167 -16.13 -21.27 -16.05
N PRO A 168 -16.69 -21.44 -14.84
CA PRO A 168 -15.93 -21.44 -13.59
C PRO A 168 -15.25 -22.80 -13.37
N GLU A 169 -14.27 -23.12 -14.21
CA GLU A 169 -13.54 -24.40 -14.20
C GLU A 169 -12.10 -24.26 -13.71
N ILE A 170 -11.50 -23.09 -13.85
CA ILE A 170 -10.10 -22.85 -13.50
C ILE A 170 -9.99 -22.34 -12.07
N VAL A 171 -9.15 -22.99 -11.27
CA VAL A 171 -8.80 -22.57 -9.90
C VAL A 171 -7.45 -21.88 -9.89
N ALA A 172 -7.36 -20.76 -9.17
CA ALA A 172 -6.13 -20.00 -8.96
C ALA A 172 -5.81 -19.88 -7.46
N GLN A 173 -4.53 -19.97 -7.13
CA GLN A 173 -4.01 -19.61 -5.82
C GLN A 173 -3.85 -18.10 -5.75
N ILE A 174 -4.45 -17.48 -4.74
CA ILE A 174 -4.43 -16.03 -4.54
C ILE A 174 -3.89 -15.72 -3.15
N ALA A 175 -2.85 -14.88 -3.09
CA ALA A 175 -2.43 -14.21 -1.87
C ALA A 175 -3.31 -12.98 -1.64
N TYR A 176 -3.70 -12.71 -0.41
CA TYR A 176 -4.48 -11.54 -0.01
C TYR A 176 -4.14 -11.14 1.43
N LEU A 177 -4.33 -9.87 1.76
CA LEU A 177 -4.02 -9.38 3.11
C LEU A 177 -5.11 -9.74 4.12
N GLU A 178 -6.38 -9.59 3.71
CA GLU A 178 -7.53 -9.90 4.54
C GLU A 178 -8.80 -10.02 3.69
N THR A 179 -9.87 -10.49 4.30
CA THR A 179 -11.21 -10.57 3.70
C THR A 179 -12.13 -9.54 4.37
N THR A 180 -12.85 -8.73 3.60
CA THR A 180 -13.83 -7.77 4.13
C THR A 180 -14.99 -8.50 4.81
N PRO A 181 -15.81 -7.80 5.65
CA PRO A 181 -17.00 -8.41 6.24
C PRO A 181 -17.98 -8.99 5.21
N ASP A 182 -18.06 -8.38 4.02
CA ASP A 182 -18.87 -8.85 2.89
C ASP A 182 -18.19 -9.99 2.09
N GLY A 183 -17.01 -10.42 2.53
CA GLY A 183 -16.28 -11.55 1.98
C GLY A 183 -15.38 -11.20 0.80
N HIS A 184 -15.05 -9.94 0.53
CA HIS A 184 -14.16 -9.58 -0.58
C HIS A 184 -12.68 -9.59 -0.19
N LEU A 185 -11.80 -10.00 -1.11
CA LEU A 185 -10.35 -10.01 -0.88
C LEU A 185 -9.78 -8.58 -0.95
N ARG A 186 -8.94 -8.23 0.02
CA ARG A 186 -8.15 -7.00 0.05
C ARG A 186 -6.71 -7.26 -0.40
N HIS A 187 -6.26 -6.44 -1.35
CA HIS A 187 -4.96 -6.56 -2.02
C HIS A 187 -4.65 -7.96 -2.58
N PRO A 188 -5.57 -8.57 -3.36
CA PRO A 188 -5.30 -9.89 -3.90
C PRO A 188 -4.24 -9.84 -5.00
N SER A 189 -3.32 -10.81 -4.95
CA SER A 189 -2.29 -11.07 -5.97
C SER A 189 -2.37 -12.51 -6.41
N TYR A 190 -2.31 -12.72 -7.73
CA TYR A 190 -2.24 -14.05 -8.31
C TYR A 190 -0.89 -14.70 -7.99
N LEU A 191 -0.92 -15.99 -7.59
CA LEU A 191 0.30 -16.78 -7.37
C LEU A 191 0.49 -17.87 -8.43
N GLY A 192 -0.61 -18.46 -8.93
CA GLY A 192 -0.54 -19.57 -9.88
C GLY A 192 -1.89 -20.26 -10.09
N LEU A 193 -1.93 -21.22 -11.03
CA LEU A 193 -3.08 -22.11 -11.22
C LEU A 193 -2.98 -23.33 -10.31
N ARG A 194 -4.15 -23.87 -9.94
CA ARG A 194 -4.29 -25.12 -9.18
C ARG A 194 -4.96 -26.17 -10.05
N GLU A 195 -4.18 -26.75 -10.95
CA GLU A 195 -4.62 -27.81 -11.86
C GLU A 195 -4.96 -29.11 -11.12
N ASP A 196 -4.53 -29.23 -9.87
CA ASP A 196 -4.78 -30.35 -8.97
C ASP A 196 -6.19 -30.34 -8.34
N LYS A 197 -6.96 -29.25 -8.48
CA LYS A 197 -8.29 -29.10 -7.88
C LYS A 197 -9.39 -28.82 -8.89
N GLN A 198 -10.55 -29.43 -8.65
CA GLN A 198 -11.76 -29.11 -9.41
C GLN A 198 -12.43 -27.88 -8.80
N ALA A 199 -12.92 -26.98 -9.64
CA ALA A 199 -13.53 -25.72 -9.20
C ALA A 199 -14.67 -25.88 -8.19
N LYS A 200 -15.47 -26.94 -8.33
CA LYS A 200 -16.58 -27.25 -7.40
C LYS A 200 -16.13 -27.55 -5.96
N ASP A 201 -14.86 -27.92 -5.77
CA ASP A 201 -14.29 -28.27 -4.46
C ASP A 201 -13.73 -27.03 -3.73
N VAL A 202 -13.74 -25.86 -4.38
CA VAL A 202 -13.33 -24.58 -3.80
C VAL A 202 -14.56 -23.93 -3.15
N SER A 203 -14.73 -24.15 -1.84
CA SER A 203 -15.87 -23.64 -1.07
C SER A 203 -15.45 -22.84 0.16
N VAL A 204 -16.38 -22.01 0.66
CA VAL A 204 -16.21 -21.22 1.88
C VAL A 204 -15.67 -22.08 3.04
N GLY A 205 -14.48 -21.74 3.54
CA GLY A 205 -13.85 -22.45 4.67
C GLY A 205 -13.18 -23.78 4.32
N SER A 206 -12.99 -24.09 3.04
CA SER A 206 -12.27 -25.29 2.58
C SER A 206 -10.74 -25.16 2.63
N SER A 207 -10.20 -24.07 3.19
CA SER A 207 -8.77 -23.73 3.23
C SER A 207 -7.92 -24.96 3.59
N SER A 208 -7.45 -25.65 2.55
CA SER A 208 -6.55 -26.79 2.71
C SER A 208 -5.17 -26.20 2.86
N VAL A 209 -4.79 -25.96 4.12
CA VAL A 209 -3.38 -25.86 4.47
C VAL A 209 -2.77 -27.22 4.13
N SER A 210 -2.13 -27.34 2.97
CA SER A 210 -1.33 -28.51 2.60
C SER A 210 -0.08 -28.00 1.90
N ALA A 211 0.97 -27.75 2.66
CA ALA A 211 2.06 -28.71 2.88
C ALA A 211 2.94 -28.89 1.64
N ALA A 212 4.09 -28.21 1.65
CA ALA A 212 5.20 -28.48 0.76
C ALA A 212 5.69 -29.95 0.86
N PRO A 213 6.38 -30.47 -0.18
CA PRO A 213 6.60 -31.91 -0.36
C PRO A 213 7.50 -32.52 0.72
N LYS A 214 7.06 -33.64 1.30
CA LYS A 214 7.86 -34.45 2.22
C LYS A 214 8.86 -35.31 1.43
N THR A 215 10.15 -35.00 1.57
CA THR A 215 11.22 -35.99 1.44
C THR A 215 11.35 -36.77 2.76
N MET A 216 11.36 -38.09 2.67
CA MET A 216 11.73 -39.05 3.73
C MET A 216 13.23 -38.86 4.06
N ALA A 217 13.82 -39.06 5.24
CA ALA A 217 13.48 -39.68 6.52
C ALA A 217 14.36 -38.96 7.60
N SER A 218 14.07 -38.93 8.89
CA SER A 218 14.28 -40.05 9.81
C SER A 218 13.83 -39.68 11.24
N LYS A 219 13.56 -40.73 12.03
CA LYS A 219 12.93 -40.75 13.34
C LYS A 219 13.79 -40.16 14.47
N ALA A 220 13.18 -39.37 15.35
CA ALA A 220 13.45 -39.42 16.78
C ALA A 220 12.22 -38.96 17.58
N LYS A 221 11.79 -39.79 18.54
CA LYS A 221 10.65 -39.58 19.43
C LYS A 221 11.06 -38.67 20.60
N ALA A 222 10.21 -37.72 20.97
CA ALA A 222 10.11 -37.25 22.35
C ALA A 222 8.67 -36.83 22.67
N LYS A 223 8.10 -37.45 23.69
CA LYS A 223 6.78 -37.18 24.29
C LYS A 223 6.92 -36.03 25.29
N THR A 224 6.01 -35.05 25.28
CA THR A 224 5.48 -34.47 26.55
C THR A 224 4.19 -33.67 26.38
N THR A 225 3.14 -34.23 26.96
CA THR A 225 1.98 -33.66 27.67
C THR A 225 1.65 -32.15 27.61
N SER A 226 0.42 -31.92 27.11
CA SER A 226 -0.48 -30.78 27.32
C SER A 226 -0.67 -30.39 28.80
N LYS A 227 -0.64 -29.08 29.08
CA LYS A 227 -1.35 -28.49 30.23
C LYS A 227 -1.94 -27.13 29.86
N ARG A 228 -3.27 -27.10 29.85
CA ARG A 228 -4.19 -26.00 29.57
C ARG A 228 -4.48 -25.21 30.86
N LEU A 229 -4.51 -23.87 30.79
CA LEU A 229 -5.08 -22.95 31.80
C LEU A 229 -5.51 -21.62 31.08
N PRO A 230 -6.37 -20.75 31.67
CA PRO A 230 -7.69 -20.47 31.12
C PRO A 230 -7.92 -19.06 30.55
N LYS A 231 -9.09 -18.92 29.93
CA LYS A 231 -9.72 -17.77 29.27
C LYS A 231 -9.92 -16.59 30.23
N ALA A 232 -9.42 -15.40 29.88
CA ALA A 232 -9.70 -14.13 30.57
C ALA A 232 -10.47 -13.15 29.68
N ALA A 233 -11.32 -12.36 30.33
CA ALA A 233 -12.50 -11.68 29.83
C ALA A 233 -12.26 -10.31 29.18
N LYS A 234 -13.30 -9.84 28.46
CA LYS A 234 -13.44 -8.56 27.76
C LYS A 234 -13.15 -7.34 28.66
N ALA A 235 -12.48 -6.33 28.11
CA ALA A 235 -12.38 -4.98 28.65
C ALA A 235 -12.98 -3.94 27.66
N PRO A 236 -13.46 -2.77 28.15
CA PRO A 236 -14.57 -2.03 27.56
C PRO A 236 -14.17 -0.88 26.61
N THR A 237 -15.12 -0.52 25.75
CA THR A 237 -15.11 0.59 24.80
C THR A 237 -15.11 1.94 25.53
N MET A 238 -14.15 2.83 25.25
CA MET A 238 -14.21 4.24 25.69
C MET A 238 -14.80 5.13 24.60
N THR A 239 -15.85 5.84 24.97
CA THR A 239 -16.62 6.83 24.20
C THR A 239 -15.83 8.13 23.98
N ALA A 240 -15.82 8.64 22.75
CA ALA A 240 -15.26 9.94 22.39
C ALA A 240 -16.11 11.10 22.95
N SER A 241 -15.43 12.09 23.56
CA SER A 241 -16.01 13.37 23.99
C SER A 241 -16.23 14.29 22.78
N LYS A 242 -17.41 14.94 22.73
CA LYS A 242 -17.81 15.90 21.69
C LYS A 242 -17.18 17.29 21.96
N SER A 243 -16.07 17.61 21.30
CA SER A 243 -15.65 19.00 21.09
C SER A 243 -16.21 19.53 19.75
N GLY A 244 -16.53 20.82 19.66
CA GLY A 244 -17.00 21.47 18.43
C GLY A 244 -16.02 21.34 17.24
N PRO A 245 -16.43 21.72 16.01
CA PRO A 245 -15.60 21.52 14.84
C PRO A 245 -14.31 22.35 14.92
N THR A 246 -13.17 21.68 15.06
CA THR A 246 -11.85 22.29 14.95
C THR A 246 -11.67 22.91 13.57
N LYS A 247 -11.11 24.12 13.50
CA LYS A 247 -10.81 24.81 12.24
C LYS A 247 -9.31 25.06 12.13
N VAL A 248 -8.76 24.80 10.95
CA VAL A 248 -7.39 25.17 10.57
C VAL A 248 -7.47 26.00 9.30
N PHE A 249 -6.87 27.19 9.28
CA PHE A 249 -6.97 28.16 8.18
C PHE A 249 -8.42 28.34 7.63
N GLY A 250 -9.40 28.46 8.54
CA GLY A 250 -10.82 28.59 8.18
C GLY A 250 -11.50 27.32 7.66
N GLN A 251 -10.76 26.25 7.39
CA GLN A 251 -11.29 24.95 6.95
C GLN A 251 -11.78 24.14 8.14
N ARG A 252 -13.02 23.64 8.05
CA ARG A 252 -13.62 22.77 9.06
C ARG A 252 -13.00 21.38 9.00
N LEU A 253 -12.52 20.90 10.15
CA LEU A 253 -12.08 19.52 10.34
C LEU A 253 -13.12 18.72 11.11
N THR A 254 -13.43 17.51 10.61
CA THR A 254 -14.19 16.50 11.35
C THR A 254 -13.28 15.37 11.79
N SER A 255 -13.47 14.89 13.02
CA SER A 255 -12.57 13.93 13.67
C SER A 255 -11.09 14.37 13.60
N PRO A 256 -10.76 15.58 14.09
CA PRO A 256 -9.38 16.10 14.07
C PRO A 256 -8.40 15.16 14.80
N GLU A 257 -8.84 14.49 15.85
CA GLU A 257 -8.11 13.51 16.65
C GLU A 257 -7.89 12.16 15.95
N LYS A 258 -8.46 11.96 14.76
CA LYS A 258 -8.30 10.71 14.02
C LYS A 258 -6.83 10.50 13.67
N VAL A 259 -6.26 9.40 14.15
CA VAL A 259 -4.88 8.98 13.86
C VAL A 259 -4.78 8.52 12.40
N LEU A 260 -3.89 9.16 11.65
CA LEU A 260 -3.62 8.82 10.25
C LEU A 260 -2.32 8.02 10.09
N TRP A 261 -1.35 8.19 10.99
CA TRP A 261 -0.13 7.39 11.09
C TRP A 261 0.01 6.79 12.50
N PRO A 262 -0.42 5.53 12.70
CA PRO A 262 -0.44 4.89 14.02
C PRO A 262 0.92 4.81 14.72
N GLU A 263 2.00 4.63 13.97
CA GLU A 263 3.35 4.45 14.52
C GLU A 263 3.89 5.72 15.18
N SER A 264 3.51 6.88 14.66
CA SER A 264 3.90 8.19 15.16
C SER A 264 2.80 8.89 15.95
N GLY A 265 1.58 8.33 15.95
CA GLY A 265 0.40 8.94 16.57
C GLY A 265 -0.09 10.20 15.87
N LEU A 266 0.41 10.51 14.66
CA LEU A 266 0.04 11.74 13.94
C LEU A 266 -1.41 11.67 13.47
N THR A 267 -2.13 12.76 13.71
CA THR A 267 -3.57 12.88 13.52
C THR A 267 -3.93 13.66 12.26
N LYS A 268 -5.22 13.71 11.93
CA LYS A 268 -5.76 14.58 10.88
C LYS A 268 -5.48 16.05 11.17
N LEU A 269 -5.54 16.46 12.43
CA LEU A 269 -5.20 17.82 12.85
C LEU A 269 -3.73 18.13 12.55
N ASP A 270 -2.82 17.18 12.80
CA ASP A 270 -1.39 17.34 12.51
C ASP A 270 -1.14 17.49 11.01
N LEU A 271 -1.81 16.68 10.17
CA LEU A 271 -1.75 16.84 8.72
C LEU A 271 -2.24 18.22 8.26
N ALA A 272 -3.37 18.69 8.81
CA ALA A 272 -3.90 20.01 8.48
C ALA A 272 -2.95 21.14 8.89
N ASN A 273 -2.39 21.07 10.10
CA ASN A 273 -1.41 22.04 10.60
C ASN A 273 -0.11 22.01 9.79
N TYR A 274 0.35 20.84 9.37
CA TYR A 274 1.51 20.71 8.49
C TYR A 274 1.27 21.41 7.15
N LEU A 275 0.11 21.17 6.51
CA LEU A 275 -0.23 21.82 5.25
C LEU A 275 -0.40 23.33 5.39
N ASP A 276 -0.95 23.81 6.51
CA ASP A 276 -1.06 25.25 6.80
C ASP A 276 0.32 25.90 6.98
N THR A 277 1.16 25.29 7.82
CA THR A 277 2.51 25.76 8.16
C THR A 277 3.41 25.84 6.93
N PHE A 278 3.39 24.81 6.08
CA PHE A 278 4.26 24.71 4.91
C PHE A 278 3.61 25.15 3.60
N ALA A 279 2.38 25.66 3.62
CA ALA A 279 1.66 26.01 2.40
C ALA A 279 2.42 26.97 1.48
N ASP A 280 3.14 27.96 2.03
CA ASP A 280 3.87 28.93 1.19
C ASP A 280 5.04 28.28 0.42
N HIS A 281 5.56 27.15 0.92
CA HIS A 281 6.58 26.33 0.24
C HIS A 281 5.96 25.30 -0.73
N LEU A 282 4.77 24.78 -0.41
CA LEU A 282 4.09 23.77 -1.23
C LEU A 282 3.35 24.38 -2.43
N LEU A 283 2.71 25.54 -2.24
CA LEU A 283 1.86 26.18 -3.24
C LEU A 283 2.56 26.45 -4.58
N PRO A 284 3.83 26.90 -4.65
CA PRO A 284 4.53 27.06 -5.93
C PRO A 284 4.51 25.81 -6.82
N PHE A 285 4.50 24.62 -6.20
CA PHE A 285 4.55 23.34 -6.91
C PHE A 285 3.17 22.73 -7.19
N VAL A 286 2.13 23.15 -6.47
CA VAL A 286 0.78 22.59 -6.55
C VAL A 286 -0.22 23.52 -7.23
N LYS A 287 -0.09 24.84 -7.02
CA LYS A 287 -1.11 25.81 -7.39
C LYS A 287 -1.41 25.82 -8.90
N ASN A 288 -2.70 25.89 -9.23
CA ASN A 288 -3.21 25.97 -10.60
C ASN A 288 -2.83 24.77 -11.48
N ARG A 289 -2.54 23.63 -10.87
CA ARG A 289 -2.31 22.36 -11.57
C ARG A 289 -3.48 21.43 -11.32
N PRO A 290 -4.09 20.88 -12.37
CA PRO A 290 -4.97 19.73 -12.22
C PRO A 290 -4.25 18.63 -11.45
N LEU A 291 -4.95 18.01 -10.52
CA LEU A 291 -4.36 17.01 -9.65
C LEU A 291 -5.34 15.90 -9.31
N SER A 292 -4.77 14.78 -8.88
CA SER A 292 -5.50 13.73 -8.17
C SER A 292 -5.07 13.74 -6.70
N VAL A 293 -6.00 13.48 -5.79
CA VAL A 293 -5.69 13.33 -4.37
C VAL A 293 -5.75 11.86 -4.01
N VAL A 294 -4.71 11.32 -3.35
CA VAL A 294 -4.82 10.01 -2.69
C VAL A 294 -5.39 10.25 -1.30
N ARG A 295 -6.59 9.72 -1.09
CA ARG A 295 -7.31 9.85 0.18
C ARG A 295 -7.20 8.56 0.95
N CYS A 296 -6.80 8.65 2.22
CA CYS A 296 -6.89 7.55 3.18
C CYS A 296 -7.69 8.02 4.41
N PRO A 297 -9.03 7.96 4.37
CA PRO A 297 -9.89 8.54 5.41
C PRO A 297 -9.71 7.93 6.81
N GLU A 298 -9.20 6.70 6.87
CA GLU A 298 -8.91 5.94 8.10
C GLU A 298 -7.41 5.83 8.39
N GLY A 299 -6.58 6.67 7.76
CA GLY A 299 -5.12 6.60 7.84
C GLY A 299 -4.48 5.69 6.79
N TYR A 300 -3.16 5.78 6.63
CA TYR A 300 -2.46 5.17 5.48
C TYR A 300 -2.49 3.63 5.46
N GLN A 301 -2.76 3.00 6.61
CA GLN A 301 -2.94 1.54 6.72
C GLN A 301 -4.36 1.09 6.32
N GLY A 302 -5.31 2.02 6.29
CA GLY A 302 -6.69 1.78 5.88
C GLY A 302 -6.86 1.80 4.36
N GLU A 303 -8.10 1.87 3.90
CA GLU A 303 -8.39 2.00 2.47
C GLU A 303 -7.96 3.37 1.95
N CYS A 304 -7.08 3.35 0.95
CA CYS A 304 -6.66 4.53 0.21
C CYS A 304 -7.18 4.47 -1.23
N PHE A 305 -7.65 5.61 -1.76
CA PHE A 305 -8.12 5.68 -3.14
C PHE A 305 -7.78 7.02 -3.80
N PHE A 306 -7.65 6.99 -5.13
CA PHE A 306 -7.47 8.19 -5.94
C PHE A 306 -8.81 8.89 -6.16
N GLN A 307 -8.83 10.20 -5.93
CA GLN A 307 -9.92 11.06 -6.32
C GLN A 307 -9.43 12.11 -7.34
N LYS A 308 -10.03 12.08 -8.53
CA LYS A 308 -9.75 13.03 -9.63
C LYS A 308 -10.81 14.10 -9.80
N HIS A 309 -12.05 13.75 -9.45
CA HIS A 309 -13.23 14.57 -9.67
C HIS A 309 -13.81 15.04 -8.35
N HIS A 310 -14.55 16.15 -8.39
CA HIS A 310 -15.30 16.64 -7.25
C HIS A 310 -16.44 15.69 -6.88
N ASN A 311 -16.73 15.57 -5.59
CA ASN A 311 -17.91 14.88 -5.08
C ASN A 311 -18.42 15.62 -3.83
N PRO A 312 -19.61 15.28 -3.28
CA PRO A 312 -20.16 15.99 -2.12
C PRO A 312 -19.29 15.98 -0.86
N SER A 313 -18.27 15.12 -0.77
CA SER A 313 -17.33 15.10 0.35
C SER A 313 -16.11 16.00 0.14
N THR A 314 -15.89 16.50 -1.07
CA THR A 314 -14.82 17.45 -1.38
C THR A 314 -15.11 18.79 -0.71
N PRO A 315 -14.16 19.41 0.01
CA PRO A 315 -14.36 20.73 0.58
C PRO A 315 -14.40 21.78 -0.52
N ASP A 316 -15.27 22.79 -0.37
CA ASP A 316 -15.44 23.88 -1.34
C ASP A 316 -14.13 24.63 -1.68
N ALA A 317 -13.16 24.60 -0.77
CA ALA A 317 -11.84 25.19 -0.99
C ALA A 317 -10.96 24.43 -2.01
N ILE A 318 -11.31 23.18 -2.34
CA ILE A 318 -10.71 22.42 -3.45
C ILE A 318 -11.61 22.61 -4.67
N GLU A 319 -11.18 23.52 -5.54
CA GLU A 319 -11.90 23.89 -6.73
C GLU A 319 -11.79 22.83 -7.84
N THR A 320 -12.48 23.07 -8.95
CA THR A 320 -12.38 22.25 -10.16
C THR A 320 -12.03 23.07 -11.40
N VAL A 321 -11.38 22.43 -12.36
CA VAL A 321 -11.20 22.95 -13.71
C VAL A 321 -11.68 21.93 -14.74
N LYS A 322 -12.39 22.41 -15.76
CA LYS A 322 -12.92 21.59 -16.84
C LYS A 322 -11.82 21.31 -17.87
N ILE A 323 -11.53 20.03 -18.11
CA ILE A 323 -10.48 19.59 -19.03
C ILE A 323 -11.09 18.72 -20.13
N LYS A 324 -10.69 18.99 -21.37
CA LYS A 324 -11.10 18.20 -22.53
C LYS A 324 -10.36 16.86 -22.54
N GLU A 325 -11.11 15.77 -22.64
CA GLU A 325 -10.54 14.42 -22.68
C GLU A 325 -10.12 14.01 -24.09
N LYS A 326 -9.09 13.17 -24.19
CA LYS A 326 -8.58 12.67 -25.49
C LYS A 326 -9.62 11.88 -26.29
N LYS A 327 -10.58 11.26 -25.62
CA LYS A 327 -11.67 10.48 -26.24
C LYS A 327 -12.91 11.33 -26.58
N GLY A 328 -12.80 12.66 -26.46
CA GLY A 328 -13.93 13.59 -26.57
C GLY A 328 -14.61 13.81 -25.22
N GLY A 329 -15.39 14.89 -25.11
CA GLY A 329 -16.00 15.33 -23.86
C GLY A 329 -15.07 16.18 -22.98
N ALA A 330 -15.59 16.68 -21.87
CA ALA A 330 -14.83 17.44 -20.89
C ALA A 330 -15.28 17.07 -19.48
N GLU A 331 -14.31 16.83 -18.60
CA GLU A 331 -14.52 16.39 -17.22
C GLU A 331 -13.94 17.42 -16.24
N ASP A 332 -14.52 17.51 -15.05
CA ASP A 332 -14.06 18.43 -14.01
C ASP A 332 -13.00 17.76 -13.14
N TYR A 333 -11.79 18.31 -13.15
CA TYR A 333 -10.64 17.84 -12.39
C TYR A 333 -10.39 18.72 -11.18
N LEU A 334 -9.96 18.13 -10.07
CA LEU A 334 -9.60 18.88 -8.87
C LEU A 334 -8.40 19.81 -9.12
N ILE A 335 -8.46 21.00 -8.53
CA ILE A 335 -7.39 21.99 -8.55
C ILE A 335 -7.28 22.69 -7.19
N ILE A 336 -6.05 22.96 -6.77
CA ILE A 336 -5.78 23.75 -5.56
C ILE A 336 -5.22 25.10 -5.99
N ARG A 337 -5.82 26.20 -5.52
CA ARG A 337 -5.40 27.57 -5.86
C ARG A 337 -4.64 28.27 -4.76
N ASN A 338 -4.94 27.93 -3.52
CA ASN A 338 -4.50 28.68 -2.35
C ASN A 338 -4.35 27.76 -1.13
N LYS A 339 -3.91 28.37 -0.02
CA LYS A 339 -3.67 27.70 1.27
C LYS A 339 -4.92 26.99 1.79
N ALA A 340 -6.11 27.56 1.61
CA ALA A 340 -7.36 26.95 2.03
C ALA A 340 -7.62 25.62 1.29
N GLY A 341 -7.34 25.53 -0.01
CA GLY A 341 -7.45 24.28 -0.76
C GLY A 341 -6.47 23.20 -0.30
N LEU A 342 -5.22 23.58 0.04
CA LEU A 342 -4.24 22.65 0.63
C LEU A 342 -4.75 22.11 1.97
N VAL A 343 -5.13 22.98 2.90
CA VAL A 343 -5.63 22.56 4.22
C VAL A 343 -6.94 21.76 4.08
N GLY A 344 -7.79 22.10 3.11
CA GLY A 344 -8.99 21.34 2.77
C GLY A 344 -8.68 19.88 2.38
N ALA A 345 -7.55 19.61 1.73
CA ALA A 345 -7.16 18.24 1.41
C ALA A 345 -7.03 17.36 2.67
N ALA A 346 -6.56 17.91 3.80
CA ALA A 346 -6.48 17.18 5.06
C ALA A 346 -7.85 16.74 5.59
N GLN A 347 -8.90 17.56 5.41
CA GLN A 347 -10.25 17.26 5.88
C GLN A 347 -10.77 15.93 5.33
N ILE A 348 -10.48 15.68 4.06
CA ILE A 348 -10.88 14.48 3.33
C ILE A 348 -9.89 13.32 3.44
N GLY A 349 -8.87 13.45 4.29
CA GLY A 349 -7.79 12.47 4.44
C GLY A 349 -6.86 12.41 3.23
N GLY A 350 -6.72 13.52 2.49
CA GLY A 350 -5.82 13.63 1.35
C GLY A 350 -4.37 13.65 1.80
N MET A 351 -3.69 12.51 1.70
CA MET A 351 -2.30 12.33 2.16
C MET A 351 -1.29 12.60 1.04
N GLU A 352 -1.69 12.42 -0.22
CA GLU A 352 -0.81 12.68 -1.37
C GLU A 352 -1.51 13.54 -2.43
N LEU A 353 -0.74 14.46 -3.03
CA LEU A 353 -1.18 15.34 -4.12
C LEU A 353 -0.43 14.99 -5.40
N HIS A 354 -1.14 14.39 -6.35
CA HIS A 354 -0.59 13.95 -7.64
C HIS A 354 -0.90 14.99 -8.71
N VAL A 355 0.02 15.93 -8.88
CA VAL A 355 -0.11 17.09 -9.76
C VAL A 355 0.31 16.79 -11.19
N TRP A 356 -0.39 17.38 -12.16
CA TRP A 356 0.02 17.32 -13.57
C TRP A 356 1.31 18.12 -13.80
N GLY A 357 2.06 17.79 -14.86
CA GLY A 357 3.27 18.52 -15.25
C GLY A 357 3.02 19.87 -15.95
N SER A 358 1.75 20.20 -16.21
CA SER A 358 1.27 21.45 -16.78
C SER A 358 0.36 22.19 -15.80
N ARG A 359 -0.03 23.41 -16.16
CA ARG A 359 -1.06 24.21 -15.49
C ARG A 359 -2.33 24.22 -16.31
N GLU A 360 -3.43 24.57 -15.65
CA GLU A 360 -4.75 24.64 -16.27
C GLU A 360 -4.84 25.58 -17.51
N ASP A 361 -4.03 26.65 -17.55
CA ASP A 361 -4.06 27.67 -18.60
C ASP A 361 -3.47 27.16 -19.93
N MET A 362 -2.53 26.20 -19.85
CA MET A 362 -1.91 25.57 -21.02
C MET A 362 -1.67 24.09 -20.75
N ILE A 363 -2.77 23.32 -20.73
CA ILE A 363 -2.75 21.93 -20.26
C ILE A 363 -1.87 20.99 -21.09
N GLU A 364 -1.75 21.25 -22.40
CA GLU A 364 -0.96 20.44 -23.32
C GLU A 364 0.52 20.86 -23.37
N LYS A 365 0.88 21.98 -22.73
CA LYS A 365 2.26 22.49 -22.68
C LYS A 365 2.86 22.33 -21.27
N PRO A 366 3.59 21.23 -21.00
CA PRO A 366 4.24 21.03 -19.71
C PRO A 366 5.24 22.14 -19.38
N GLU A 367 5.45 22.35 -18.07
CA GLU A 367 6.49 23.25 -17.56
C GLU A 367 7.58 22.52 -16.77
N ARG A 368 7.51 21.19 -16.72
CA ARG A 368 8.54 20.35 -16.11
C ARG A 368 8.60 18.99 -16.77
N VAL A 369 9.80 18.44 -16.79
CA VAL A 369 10.06 17.00 -16.99
C VAL A 369 10.39 16.37 -15.66
N VAL A 370 10.00 15.11 -15.50
CA VAL A 370 10.25 14.32 -14.30
C VAL A 370 10.82 12.98 -14.76
N PHE A 371 12.05 12.71 -14.37
CA PHE A 371 12.65 11.39 -14.50
C PHE A 371 12.48 10.66 -13.18
N ASP A 372 11.73 9.57 -13.21
CA ASP A 372 11.40 8.77 -12.04
C ASP A 372 12.39 7.62 -11.91
N LEU A 373 13.26 7.69 -10.89
CA LEU A 373 14.31 6.71 -10.65
C LEU A 373 13.93 5.84 -9.46
N ASP A 374 13.54 4.60 -9.74
CA ASP A 374 13.26 3.57 -8.74
C ASP A 374 14.35 2.48 -8.74
N PRO A 375 14.71 1.92 -7.57
CA PRO A 375 15.62 0.80 -7.51
C PRO A 375 14.95 -0.48 -8.03
N ASP A 376 15.65 -1.21 -8.90
CA ASP A 376 15.28 -2.57 -9.29
C ASP A 376 15.48 -3.56 -8.12
N GLU A 377 14.95 -4.77 -8.24
CA GLU A 377 15.11 -5.82 -7.24
C GLU A 377 16.60 -6.09 -6.95
N GLY A 378 16.98 -5.98 -5.67
CA GLY A 378 18.36 -6.18 -5.22
C GLY A 378 19.24 -4.93 -5.29
N LEU A 379 18.80 -3.82 -5.90
CA LEU A 379 19.55 -2.56 -5.87
C LEU A 379 19.22 -1.74 -4.62
N ASP A 380 20.27 -1.20 -4.00
CA ASP A 380 20.11 -0.32 -2.85
C ASP A 380 19.81 1.14 -3.28
N PHE A 381 19.36 1.95 -2.32
CA PHE A 381 19.08 3.37 -2.56
C PHE A 381 20.35 4.18 -2.91
N SER A 382 21.55 3.66 -2.64
CA SER A 382 22.79 4.34 -3.01
C SER A 382 23.00 4.33 -4.53
N HIS A 383 22.57 3.27 -5.22
CA HIS A 383 22.56 3.21 -6.68
C HIS A 383 21.60 4.24 -7.27
N VAL A 384 20.40 4.40 -6.69
CA VAL A 384 19.42 5.42 -7.13
C VAL A 384 19.99 6.83 -6.96
N LYS A 385 20.67 7.12 -5.83
CA LYS A 385 21.35 8.39 -5.62
C LYS A 385 22.45 8.64 -6.66
N LYS A 386 23.25 7.62 -6.97
CA LYS A 386 24.31 7.71 -7.98
C LYS A 386 23.71 8.01 -9.36
N ALA A 387 22.68 7.26 -9.76
CA ALA A 387 21.96 7.48 -11.01
C ALA A 387 21.34 8.88 -11.09
N ALA A 388 20.79 9.40 -9.98
CA ALA A 388 20.23 10.76 -9.94
C ALA A 388 21.31 11.84 -10.18
N VAL A 389 22.51 11.67 -9.62
CA VAL A 389 23.64 12.60 -9.83
C VAL A 389 24.19 12.49 -11.25
N GLU A 390 24.31 11.27 -11.79
CA GLU A 390 24.72 11.05 -13.19
C GLU A 390 23.73 11.69 -14.17
N LEU A 391 22.43 11.47 -13.95
CA LEU A 391 21.36 12.07 -14.76
C LEU A 391 21.36 13.60 -14.65
N GLN A 392 21.62 14.17 -13.47
CA GLN A 392 21.79 15.61 -13.33
C GLN A 392 22.92 16.13 -14.24
N GLY A 393 24.07 15.44 -14.28
CA GLY A 393 25.17 15.80 -15.17
C GLY A 393 24.80 15.72 -16.66
N VAL A 394 24.03 14.71 -17.07
CA VAL A 394 23.50 14.60 -18.44
C VAL A 394 22.57 15.78 -18.77
N LEU A 395 21.64 16.09 -17.87
CA LEU A 395 20.69 17.21 -18.06
C LEU A 395 21.42 18.56 -18.10
N ASP A 396 22.42 18.76 -17.25
CA ASP A 396 23.25 19.97 -17.26
C ASP A 396 24.01 20.12 -18.59
N SER A 397 24.50 19.01 -19.18
CA SER A 397 25.21 19.03 -20.46
C SER A 397 24.33 19.49 -21.65
N VAL A 398 23.01 19.35 -21.55
CA VAL A 398 22.03 19.84 -22.53
C VAL A 398 21.36 21.15 -22.10
N GLY A 399 21.90 21.82 -21.07
CA GLY A 399 21.43 23.12 -20.58
C GLY A 399 20.16 23.07 -19.72
N LEU A 400 19.77 21.88 -19.23
CA LEU A 400 18.61 21.71 -18.37
C LEU A 400 19.03 21.60 -16.91
N LYS A 401 18.88 22.71 -16.16
CA LYS A 401 19.05 22.69 -14.71
C LYS A 401 17.99 21.78 -14.08
N SER A 402 18.43 20.83 -13.24
CA SER A 402 17.56 19.85 -12.60
C SER A 402 17.70 19.83 -11.08
N PHE A 403 16.66 19.33 -10.40
CA PHE A 403 16.55 19.29 -8.95
C PHE A 403 16.04 17.93 -8.49
N PRO A 404 16.66 17.31 -7.46
CA PRO A 404 16.17 16.08 -6.90
C PRO A 404 14.98 16.33 -5.97
N LEU A 405 13.97 15.46 -6.05
CA LEU A 405 12.85 15.40 -5.12
C LEU A 405 12.72 13.95 -4.64
N LEU A 406 12.85 13.74 -3.32
CA LEU A 406 12.61 12.43 -2.73
C LEU A 406 11.12 12.08 -2.86
N THR A 407 10.83 10.88 -3.34
CA THR A 407 9.45 10.42 -3.57
C THR A 407 8.68 10.17 -2.27
N GLY A 408 9.38 10.05 -1.13
CA GLY A 408 8.83 9.51 0.12
C GLY A 408 8.71 7.98 0.14
N GLY A 409 8.96 7.32 -1.01
CA GLY A 409 8.97 5.87 -1.18
C GLY A 409 10.38 5.29 -1.24
N LYS A 410 10.72 4.68 -2.38
CA LYS A 410 12.04 4.04 -2.61
C LYS A 410 12.91 4.83 -3.59
N GLY A 411 12.33 5.70 -4.41
CA GLY A 411 13.00 6.37 -5.51
C GLY A 411 13.29 7.85 -5.33
N ILE A 412 13.87 8.45 -6.37
CA ILE A 412 14.14 9.88 -6.50
C ILE A 412 13.54 10.37 -7.83
N HIS A 413 12.78 11.46 -7.78
CA HIS A 413 12.43 12.21 -8.98
C HIS A 413 13.53 13.21 -9.29
N VAL A 414 14.11 13.18 -10.49
CA VAL A 414 14.95 14.26 -11.02
C VAL A 414 14.07 15.16 -11.88
N ILE A 415 13.85 16.39 -11.43
CA ILE A 415 12.88 17.32 -12.02
C ILE A 415 13.63 18.46 -12.69
N ALA A 416 13.40 18.68 -13.98
CA ALA A 416 13.89 19.87 -14.67
C ALA A 416 12.71 20.74 -15.14
N PRO A 417 12.62 22.01 -14.71
CA PRO A 417 11.65 22.95 -15.25
C PRO A 417 11.99 23.26 -16.71
N ILE A 418 10.95 23.39 -17.54
CA ILE A 418 11.06 23.72 -18.96
C ILE A 418 10.11 24.86 -19.32
N ALA A 419 10.44 25.60 -20.38
CA ALA A 419 9.55 26.61 -20.93
C ALA A 419 8.29 25.93 -21.53
N ARG A 420 7.12 26.53 -21.32
CA ARG A 420 5.82 26.05 -21.83
C ARG A 420 5.64 26.32 -23.33
N THR A 421 6.58 25.85 -24.15
CA THR A 421 6.64 26.11 -25.59
C THR A 421 6.43 24.86 -26.43
N ARG A 422 6.55 23.67 -25.84
CA ARG A 422 6.42 22.36 -26.50
C ARG A 422 5.22 21.60 -25.96
N GLU A 423 4.64 20.76 -26.81
CA GLU A 423 3.53 19.88 -26.46
C GLU A 423 4.03 18.61 -25.77
N TRP A 424 3.14 17.85 -25.12
CA TRP A 424 3.51 16.61 -24.42
C TRP A 424 4.25 15.58 -25.27
N GLU A 425 3.94 15.47 -26.56
CA GLU A 425 4.56 14.47 -27.44
C GLU A 425 6.06 14.74 -27.63
N ASP A 426 6.43 15.98 -27.94
CA ASP A 426 7.83 16.42 -28.06
C ASP A 426 8.61 16.18 -26.77
N VAL A 427 8.02 16.57 -25.64
CA VAL A 427 8.68 16.48 -24.33
C VAL A 427 8.86 15.01 -23.91
N LYS A 428 7.89 14.14 -24.20
CA LYS A 428 8.02 12.69 -23.96
C LYS A 428 9.05 12.06 -24.87
N ALA A 429 9.12 12.47 -26.14
CA ALA A 429 10.13 11.98 -27.08
C ALA A 429 11.55 12.33 -26.59
N PHE A 430 11.76 13.57 -26.14
CA PHE A 430 13.01 14.00 -25.51
C PHE A 430 13.37 13.15 -24.28
N CYS A 431 12.44 12.99 -23.33
CA CYS A 431 12.69 12.20 -22.11
C CYS A 431 13.00 10.74 -22.43
N ARG A 432 12.29 10.16 -23.41
CA ARG A 432 12.55 8.80 -23.88
C ARG A 432 13.93 8.66 -24.51
N GLY A 433 14.32 9.62 -25.35
CA GLY A 433 15.63 9.61 -26.01
C GLY A 433 16.79 9.76 -25.02
N LEU A 434 16.61 10.48 -23.92
CA LEU A 434 17.60 10.57 -22.83
C LEU A 434 17.69 9.31 -21.96
N ALA A 435 16.58 8.59 -21.81
CA ALA A 435 16.51 7.39 -20.96
C ALA A 435 17.00 6.11 -21.68
N GLN A 436 17.08 6.14 -23.00
CA GLN A 436 17.63 5.08 -23.87
C GLN A 436 19.13 5.28 -24.03
#